data_AF-A0A5K0XDL0-F1
#
_entry.id   AF-A0A5K0XDL0-F1
#
_cell.length_a   1.000
_cell.length_b   1.000
_cell.length_c   1.000
_cell.angle_alpha   90.00
_cell.angle_beta   90.00
_cell.angle_gamma   90.00
#
_symmetry.space_group_name_H-M   'P 1'
#
loop_
_entity.id
_entity.type
_entity.pdbx_description
1 polymer ?
#
loop_
_entity_poly.entity_id
_entity_poly.type
_entity_poly.pdbx_seq_one_letter_code
_entity_poly.pdbx_strand_id
1 'polypeptide(L)' 'ENAELINELSTPLPGSKDLFFPTTHAQSFVAQCRACFWKQSRSYWRNPQYNGLRFFMTITTGLIFGTIFWDAGTKT' A
#
# COMPACT_ATOMS: atom_id res chain seq x y z
N GLU A 1 14.00 -36.02 2.06
CA GLU A 1 13.32 -35.15 3.07
C GLU A 1 12.33 -34.15 2.47
N ASN A 2 12.69 -32.89 2.15
CA ASN A 2 11.67 -31.87 1.78
C ASN A 2 10.79 -32.28 0.58
N ALA A 3 11.38 -32.87 -0.47
CA ALA A 3 10.65 -33.30 -1.65
C ALA A 3 9.71 -34.49 -1.39
N GLU A 4 10.09 -35.42 -0.52
CA GLU A 4 9.25 -36.57 -0.12
C GLU A 4 8.10 -36.12 0.78
N LEU A 5 8.37 -35.24 1.75
CA LEU A 5 7.36 -34.62 2.61
C LEU A 5 6.32 -33.84 1.80
N ILE A 6 6.75 -33.10 0.78
CA ILE A 6 5.85 -32.42 -0.14
C ILE A 6 4.99 -33.43 -0.91
N ASN A 7 5.55 -34.56 -1.33
CA ASN A 7 4.81 -35.58 -2.07
C ASN A 7 3.72 -36.23 -1.20
N GLU A 8 4.04 -36.60 0.05
CA GLU A 8 3.07 -37.12 1.02
C GLU A 8 1.97 -36.10 1.38
N LEU A 9 2.30 -34.83 1.53
CA LEU A 9 1.32 -33.79 1.87
C LEU A 9 0.47 -33.35 0.67
N SER A 10 0.94 -33.61 -0.55
CA SER A 10 0.21 -33.28 -1.78
C SER A 10 -0.86 -34.32 -2.10
N THR A 11 -0.76 -35.55 -1.55
CA THR A 11 -1.80 -36.57 -1.72
C THR A 11 -2.93 -36.34 -0.72
N PRO A 12 -4.18 -36.15 -1.19
CA PRO A 12 -5.32 -35.99 -0.29
C PRO A 12 -5.56 -37.27 0.52
N LEU A 13 -5.92 -37.13 1.80
CA LEU A 13 -6.21 -38.30 2.64
C LEU A 13 -7.40 -39.10 2.09
N PRO A 14 -7.41 -40.44 2.23
CA PRO A 14 -8.56 -41.27 1.87
C PRO A 14 -9.83 -40.79 2.59
N GLY A 15 -10.84 -40.37 1.83
CA GLY A 15 -12.08 -39.81 2.37
C GLY A 15 -12.13 -38.28 2.43
N SER A 16 -11.08 -37.57 2.01
CA SER A 16 -11.14 -36.12 1.82
C SER A 16 -12.13 -35.77 0.70
N LYS A 17 -12.92 -34.73 0.92
CA LYS A 17 -13.81 -34.17 -0.12
C LYS A 17 -13.13 -32.97 -0.75
N ASP A 18 -13.37 -32.76 -2.04
CA ASP A 18 -12.91 -31.57 -2.73
C ASP A 18 -13.43 -30.31 -2.04
N LEU A 19 -12.56 -29.29 -1.93
CA LEU A 19 -12.96 -28.00 -1.39
C LEU A 19 -13.98 -27.36 -2.34
N PHE A 20 -15.22 -27.25 -1.86
CA PHE A 20 -16.25 -26.48 -2.53
C PHE A 20 -16.24 -25.05 -2.00
N PHE A 21 -15.93 -24.09 -2.88
CA PHE A 21 -16.05 -22.67 -2.56
C PHE A 21 -17.39 -22.13 -3.08
N PRO A 22 -18.24 -21.55 -2.22
CA PRO A 22 -19.54 -21.03 -2.65
C PRO A 22 -19.42 -19.80 -3.57
N THR A 23 -18.26 -19.13 -3.59
CA THR A 23 -17.99 -17.94 -4.39
C THR A 23 -16.62 -18.03 -5.03
N THR A 24 -16.49 -17.49 -6.26
CA THR A 24 -15.21 -17.44 -7.01
C THR A 24 -14.12 -16.67 -6.26
N HIS A 25 -14.51 -15.70 -5.41
CA HIS A 25 -13.58 -14.89 -4.63
C HIS A 25 -13.90 -15.00 -3.13
N ALA A 26 -12.86 -14.97 -2.31
CA ALA A 26 -12.96 -15.10 -0.85
C ALA A 26 -13.65 -13.90 -0.18
N GLN A 27 -13.60 -12.72 -0.82
CA GLN A 27 -14.17 -11.47 -0.32
C GLN A 27 -14.70 -10.64 -1.49
N SER A 28 -15.67 -9.76 -1.23
CA SER A 28 -16.18 -8.82 -2.22
C SER A 28 -15.11 -7.85 -2.70
N PHE A 29 -15.28 -7.30 -3.90
CA PHE A 29 -14.35 -6.33 -4.49
C PHE A 29 -14.09 -5.14 -3.55
N VAL A 30 -15.15 -4.58 -2.95
CA VAL A 30 -15.05 -3.43 -2.03
C VAL A 30 -14.22 -3.78 -0.80
N ALA A 31 -14.39 -4.97 -0.24
CA ALA A 31 -13.60 -5.42 0.92
C ALA A 31 -12.12 -5.55 0.58
N GLN A 32 -11.80 -6.12 -0.59
CA GLN A 32 -10.43 -6.21 -1.09
C GLN A 32 -9.82 -4.82 -1.35
N CYS A 33 -10.57 -3.91 -1.97
CA CYS A 33 -10.13 -2.53 -2.19
C CYS A 33 -9.77 -1.82 -0.89
N ARG A 34 -10.62 -1.94 0.15
CA ARG A 34 -10.34 -1.37 1.47
C ARG A 34 -9.08 -1.98 2.10
N ALA A 35 -8.92 -3.30 2.02
CA ALA A 35 -7.74 -3.99 2.53
C ALA A 35 -6.45 -3.55 1.81
N CYS A 36 -6.50 -3.42 0.49
CA CYS A 36 -5.40 -2.92 -0.32
C CYS A 36 -5.07 -1.47 0.01
N PHE A 37 -6.07 -0.61 0.16
CA PHE A 37 -5.87 0.78 0.53
C PHE A 37 -5.24 0.92 1.91
N TRP A 38 -5.69 0.14 2.88
CA TRP A 38 -5.08 0.08 4.22
C TRP A 38 -3.63 -0.41 4.18
N LYS A 39 -3.34 -1.46 3.41
CA LYS A 39 -1.98 -1.94 3.23
C LYS A 39 -1.10 -0.87 2.58
N GLN A 40 -1.61 -0.21 1.55
CA GLN A 40 -0.90 0.83 0.83
C GLN A 40 -0.64 2.05 1.73
N SER A 41 -1.63 2.50 2.49
CA SER A 41 -1.45 3.62 3.43
C SER A 41 -0.42 3.27 4.50
N ARG A 42 -0.50 2.08 5.09
CA ARG A 42 0.47 1.62 6.09
C ARG A 42 1.89 1.50 5.51
N SER A 43 2.02 1.03 4.27
CA SER A 43 3.32 0.97 3.57
C SER A 43 3.85 2.36 3.25
N TYR A 44 2.99 3.27 2.81
CA TYR A 44 3.29 4.66 2.52
C TYR A 44 3.83 5.39 3.76
N TRP A 45 3.19 5.19 4.92
CA TRP A 45 3.63 5.78 6.19
C TRP A 45 4.89 5.12 6.76
N ARG A 46 5.21 3.86 6.40
CA ARG A 46 6.48 3.19 6.76
C ARG A 46 7.67 3.61 5.89
N ASN A 47 7.46 4.34 4.79
CA ASN A 47 8.51 4.88 3.93
C ASN A 47 8.58 6.42 4.05
N PRO A 48 9.07 6.95 5.18
CA PRO A 48 9.08 8.39 5.46
C PRO A 48 10.04 9.17 4.54
N GLN A 49 11.03 8.52 3.93
CA GLN A 49 12.04 9.18 3.08
C GLN A 49 11.42 9.88 1.86
N TYR A 50 10.47 9.24 1.18
CA TYR A 50 9.79 9.82 0.02
C TYR A 50 8.86 10.99 0.40
N ASN A 51 8.19 10.86 1.55
CA ASN A 51 7.33 11.90 2.10
C ASN A 51 8.12 13.14 2.55
N GLY A 52 9.26 12.92 3.23
CA GLY A 52 10.11 14.00 3.71
C GLY A 52 10.62 14.87 2.57
N LEU A 53 11.06 14.26 1.46
CA LEU A 53 11.50 14.99 0.28
C LEU A 53 10.36 15.82 -0.34
N ARG A 54 9.14 15.27 -0.41
CA ARG A 54 7.98 15.99 -0.92
C ARG A 54 7.67 17.24 -0.10
N PHE A 55 7.62 17.11 1.22
CA PHE A 55 7.39 18.26 2.11
C PHE A 55 8.53 19.28 2.04
N PHE A 56 9.78 18.83 2.04
CA PHE A 56 10.94 19.70 1.92
C PHE A 56 10.91 20.54 0.63
N MET A 57 10.63 19.89 -0.51
CA MET A 57 10.49 20.57 -1.80
C MET A 57 9.36 21.60 -1.77
N THR A 58 8.17 21.23 -1.28
CA THR A 58 7.03 22.15 -1.21
C THR A 58 7.30 23.36 -0.31
N ILE A 59 7.90 23.15 0.86
CA ILE A 59 8.28 24.24 1.78
C ILE A 59 9.32 25.15 1.12
N THR A 60 10.36 24.56 0.52
CA THR A 60 11.43 25.32 -0.14
C THR A 60 10.90 26.19 -1.28
N THR A 61 10.04 25.63 -2.14
CA THR A 61 9.39 26.38 -3.22
C THR A 61 8.52 27.51 -2.67
N GLY A 62 7.73 27.24 -1.62
CA GLY A 62 6.93 28.27 -0.94
C GLY A 62 7.76 29.40 -0.35
N LEU A 63 8.90 29.08 0.27
CA LEU A 63 9.83 30.08 0.81
C LEU A 63 10.48 30.91 -0.30
N ILE A 64 10.89 30.30 -1.42
CA ILE A 64 11.47 31.03 -2.56
C ILE A 64 10.45 32.03 -3.12
N PHE A 65 9.23 31.59 -3.42
CA PHE A 65 8.20 32.51 -3.92
C PHE A 65 7.80 33.54 -2.86
N GLY A 66 7.62 33.12 -1.60
CA GLY A 66 7.28 34.01 -0.50
C GLY A 66 8.32 35.11 -0.28
N THR A 67 9.60 34.79 -0.41
CA THR A 67 10.70 35.77 -0.28
C THR A 67 10.82 36.68 -1.50
N ILE A 68 10.68 36.16 -2.72
CA ILE A 68 10.68 36.97 -3.95
C ILE A 68 9.54 38.00 -3.95
N PHE A 69 8.35 37.59 -3.50
CA PHE A 69 7.16 38.43 -3.50
C PHE A 69 6.86 39.08 -2.14
N TRP A 70 7.79 39.00 -1.17
CA TRP A 70 7.57 39.41 0.22
C TRP A 70 7.07 40.86 0.37
N ASP A 71 7.53 41.75 -0.52
CA ASP A 71 7.24 43.18 -0.48
C ASP A 71 6.71 43.71 -1.82
N ALA A 72 6.26 42.82 -2.71
CA ALA A 72 5.79 43.20 -4.04
C ALA A 72 4.47 44.01 -4.02
N GLY A 73 3.77 44.04 -2.88
CA GLY A 73 2.48 44.72 -2.70
C GLY A 73 2.53 46.06 -1.93
N THR A 74 3.68 46.55 -1.50
CA THR A 74 3.78 47.78 -0.68
C THR A 74 3.85 49.08 -1.49
N LYS A 75 3.65 49.04 -2.81
CA LYS A 75 3.47 50.25 -3.62
C LYS A 75 1.99 50.66 -3.64
N THR A 76 1.63 51.59 -2.75
CA THR A 76 0.53 52.55 -2.98
C THR A 76 0.99 53.69 -3.87
#